data_AF-A0A2M8DU36-F1
#
_entry.id   AF-A0A2M8DU36-F1
#
_cell.length_a   1.000
_cell.length_b   1.000
_cell.length_c   1.000
_cell.angle_alpha   90.00
_cell.angle_beta   90.00
_cell.angle_gamma   90.00
#
_symmetry.space_group_name_H-M   'P 1'
#
loop_
_entity.id
_entity.type
_entity.pdbx_description
1 polymer ?
#
loop_
_entity_poly.entity_id
_entity_poly.type
_entity_poly.pdbx_seq_one_letter_code
_entity_poly.pdbx_strand_id
1 'polypeptide(L)'
;MPSPFDLNNADGYQRWREQKLATAPNSISELIVEVRDPRALTASEHSALADRVRRCNMAIYAGKMLDEDTDLLRLLGRQFGLERLDANWLAGEDGISSIRVVNDGTRKLYIPYTDRPIKWHTDGYYNPPERQIRAMVL
;
A
#
# COMPACT_ATOMS: atom_id res chain seq x y z
N MET A 1 -18.40 -8.75 -18.22
CA MET A 1 -17.54 -9.92 -18.53
C MET A 1 -17.31 -10.70 -17.24
N PRO A 2 -17.22 -12.05 -17.28
CA PRO A 2 -16.83 -12.82 -16.10
C PRO A 2 -15.45 -12.37 -15.61
N SER A 3 -15.28 -12.32 -14.28
CA SER A 3 -14.04 -11.89 -13.63
C SER A 3 -12.85 -12.74 -14.11
N PRO A 4 -11.65 -12.17 -14.33
CA PRO A 4 -10.44 -12.97 -14.61
C PRO A 4 -10.02 -13.83 -13.41
N PHE A 5 -10.65 -13.64 -12.24
CA PHE A 5 -10.40 -14.40 -11.02
C PHE A 5 -11.44 -15.50 -10.76
N ASP A 6 -12.40 -15.69 -11.65
CA ASP A 6 -13.30 -16.85 -11.60
C ASP A 6 -12.52 -18.12 -11.96
N LEU A 7 -12.55 -19.12 -11.08
CA LEU A 7 -11.83 -20.39 -11.26
C LEU A 7 -12.28 -21.16 -12.50
N ASN A 8 -13.48 -20.90 -13.02
CA ASN A 8 -13.99 -21.52 -14.23
C ASN A 8 -13.64 -20.74 -15.50
N ASN A 9 -12.95 -19.59 -15.40
CA ASN A 9 -12.64 -18.69 -16.50
C ASN A 9 -11.14 -18.68 -16.82
N ALA A 10 -10.60 -19.83 -17.22
CA ALA A 10 -9.18 -19.98 -17.54
C ALA A 10 -8.70 -18.99 -18.61
N ASP A 11 -9.49 -18.79 -19.68
CA ASP A 11 -9.14 -17.87 -20.76
C ASP A 11 -9.10 -16.41 -20.30
N GLY A 12 -10.03 -16.02 -19.41
CA GLY A 12 -10.03 -14.69 -18.81
C GLY A 12 -8.80 -14.44 -17.94
N TYR A 13 -8.40 -15.44 -17.15
CA TYR A 13 -7.18 -15.39 -16.36
C TYR A 13 -5.93 -15.25 -17.24
N GLN A 14 -5.79 -16.05 -18.31
CA GLN A 14 -4.61 -16.00 -19.18
C GLN A 14 -4.45 -14.64 -19.86
N ARG A 15 -5.53 -14.08 -20.43
CA ARG A 15 -5.50 -12.73 -21.03
C ARG A 15 -5.12 -11.65 -20.02
N TRP A 16 -5.69 -11.72 -18.81
CA TRP A 16 -5.34 -10.80 -17.73
C TRP A 16 -3.86 -10.92 -17.33
N ARG A 17 -3.35 -12.16 -17.20
CA ARG A 17 -1.96 -12.44 -16.85
C ARG A 17 -0.99 -11.93 -17.91
N GLU A 18 -1.26 -12.20 -19.18
CA GLU A 18 -0.46 -11.71 -20.31
C GLU A 18 -0.39 -10.17 -20.30
N GLN A 19 -1.53 -9.50 -20.13
CA GLN A 19 -1.59 -8.04 -20.03
C GLN A 19 -0.80 -7.51 -18.82
N LYS A 20 -0.91 -8.15 -17.65
CA LYS A 20 -0.18 -7.73 -16.45
C LYS A 20 1.32 -7.92 -16.61
N LEU A 21 1.77 -9.02 -17.21
CA LEU A 21 3.19 -9.25 -17.48
C LEU A 21 3.75 -8.28 -18.53
N ALA A 22 2.98 -7.99 -19.59
CA ALA A 22 3.40 -7.07 -20.65
C ALA A 22 3.53 -5.61 -20.17
N THR A 23 2.84 -5.23 -19.08
CA THR A 23 2.85 -3.87 -18.53
C THR A 23 3.66 -3.73 -17.25
N ALA A 24 4.31 -4.82 -16.81
CA ALA A 24 5.14 -4.86 -15.63
C ALA A 24 6.32 -3.87 -15.75
N PRO A 25 6.73 -3.22 -14.64
CA PRO A 25 7.85 -2.30 -14.66
C PRO A 25 9.15 -3.07 -14.90
N ASN A 26 10.02 -2.56 -15.78
CA ASN A 26 11.33 -3.17 -16.05
C ASN A 26 12.42 -2.62 -15.11
N SER A 27 12.13 -1.52 -14.40
CA SER A 27 13.06 -0.87 -13.49
C SER A 27 12.32 -0.13 -12.38
N ILE A 28 13.02 0.13 -11.27
CA ILE A 28 12.47 0.85 -10.11
C ILE A 28 12.04 2.28 -10.47
N SER A 29 12.77 2.94 -11.38
CA SER A 29 12.44 4.30 -11.81
C SER A 29 11.06 4.43 -12.45
N GLU A 30 10.51 3.36 -13.02
CA GLU A 30 9.13 3.36 -13.54
C GLU A 30 8.06 3.41 -12.45
N LEU A 31 8.42 3.06 -11.20
CA LEU A 31 7.54 3.15 -10.03
C LEU A 31 7.61 4.52 -9.34
N ILE A 32 8.68 5.28 -9.58
CA ILE A 32 8.95 6.53 -8.87
C ILE A 32 8.15 7.68 -9.50
N VAL A 33 7.50 8.47 -8.64
CA VAL A 33 6.85 9.74 -9.00
C VAL A 33 7.40 10.82 -8.09
N GLU A 34 8.01 11.84 -8.68
CA GLU A 34 8.41 13.04 -7.93
C GLU A 34 7.17 13.82 -7.53
N VAL A 35 7.07 14.12 -6.24
CA VAL A 35 5.95 14.81 -5.60
C VAL A 35 6.49 15.98 -4.82
N ARG A 36 5.95 17.17 -5.08
CA ARG A 36 6.35 18.40 -4.39
C ARG A 36 5.82 18.45 -2.96
N ASP A 37 4.52 18.18 -2.77
CA ASP A 37 3.87 18.13 -1.46
C ASP A 37 2.86 16.96 -1.40
N PRO A 38 3.20 15.84 -0.73
CA PRO A 38 2.31 14.67 -0.63
C PRO A 38 0.98 14.96 0.05
N ARG A 39 0.88 16.02 0.86
CA ARG A 39 -0.35 16.42 1.55
C ARG A 39 -1.37 17.06 0.60
N ALA A 40 -0.91 17.55 -0.55
CA ALA A 40 -1.71 18.25 -1.54
C ALA A 40 -1.16 18.00 -2.96
N LEU A 41 -1.40 16.81 -3.49
CA LEU A 41 -1.00 16.43 -4.83
C LEU A 41 -1.66 17.32 -5.87
N THR A 42 -0.87 17.75 -6.85
CA THR A 42 -1.41 18.26 -8.10
C THR A 42 -2.14 17.14 -8.86
N ALA A 43 -3.04 17.53 -9.78
CA ALA A 43 -3.74 16.57 -10.63
C ALA A 43 -2.78 15.67 -11.43
N SER A 44 -1.63 16.21 -11.87
CA SER A 44 -0.58 15.45 -12.55
C SER A 44 0.12 14.43 -11.65
N GLU A 45 0.47 14.82 -10.42
CA GLU A 45 1.12 13.91 -9.46
C GLU A 45 0.17 12.79 -9.04
N HIS A 46 -1.09 13.13 -8.76
CA HIS A 46 -2.13 12.16 -8.42
C HIS A 46 -2.36 11.15 -9.55
N SER A 47 -2.54 11.64 -10.78
CA SER A 47 -2.74 10.80 -11.96
C SER A 47 -1.54 9.88 -12.21
N ALA A 48 -0.31 10.40 -12.06
CA ALA A 48 0.91 9.61 -12.20
C ALA A 48 0.95 8.47 -11.16
N LEU A 49 0.77 8.77 -9.87
CA LEU A 49 0.73 7.75 -8.81
C LEU A 49 -0.37 6.70 -9.07
N ALA A 50 -1.57 7.14 -9.43
CA ALA A 50 -2.69 6.24 -9.73
C ALA A 50 -2.42 5.32 -10.93
N ASP A 51 -1.74 5.82 -11.97
CA ASP A 51 -1.31 5.02 -13.11
C ASP A 51 -0.33 3.90 -12.69
N ARG A 52 0.67 4.22 -11.87
CA ARG A 52 1.65 3.24 -11.39
C ARG A 52 1.00 2.18 -10.51
N VAL A 53 0.12 2.58 -9.59
CA VAL A 53 -0.64 1.63 -8.77
C VAL A 53 -1.50 0.70 -9.66
N ARG A 54 -2.18 1.23 -10.67
CA ARG A 54 -3.00 0.43 -11.58
C ARG A 54 -2.17 -0.58 -12.39
N ARG A 55 -1.02 -0.15 -12.91
CA ARG A 55 -0.13 -0.99 -13.72
C ARG A 55 0.63 -2.01 -12.87
N CYS A 56 1.21 -1.56 -11.77
CA CYS A 56 2.25 -2.28 -11.03
C CYS A 56 1.81 -2.74 -9.62
N ASN A 57 0.58 -2.44 -9.19
CA ASN A 57 0.06 -2.65 -7.83
C ASN A 57 0.74 -1.81 -6.73
N MET A 58 1.69 -0.95 -7.10
CA MET A 58 2.39 -0.05 -6.18
C MET A 58 2.93 1.18 -6.90
N ALA A 59 3.24 2.22 -6.14
CA ALA A 59 3.99 3.38 -6.59
C ALA A 59 4.93 3.84 -5.45
N ILE A 60 6.02 4.50 -5.80
CA ILE A 60 6.96 5.12 -4.85
C ILE A 60 6.87 6.63 -5.10
N TYR A 61 6.52 7.42 -4.09
CA TYR A 61 6.64 8.87 -4.21
C TYR A 61 8.00 9.31 -3.66
N ALA A 62 8.64 10.25 -4.35
CA ALA A 62 9.89 10.88 -3.93
C ALA A 62 9.65 12.38 -3.76
N GLY A 63 10.17 12.96 -2.69
CA GLY A 63 9.97 14.37 -2.38
C GLY A 63 10.99 14.87 -1.36
N LYS A 64 10.93 16.17 -1.07
CA LYS A 64 11.86 16.81 -0.11
C LYS A 64 11.35 16.80 1.33
N MET A 65 10.12 16.37 1.55
CA MET A 65 9.51 16.28 2.87
C MET A 65 9.99 15.01 3.54
N LEU A 66 10.75 15.15 4.63
CA LEU A 66 11.34 14.05 5.38
C LEU A 66 10.74 13.92 6.79
N ASP A 67 9.71 14.72 7.08
CA ASP A 67 9.08 14.75 8.39
C ASP A 67 8.33 13.44 8.63
N GLU A 68 8.50 12.83 9.81
CA GLU A 68 7.76 11.65 10.27
C GLU A 68 6.33 12.01 10.73
N ASP A 69 5.68 12.92 10.01
CA ASP A 69 4.34 13.41 10.32
C ASP A 69 3.29 12.39 9.86
N THR A 70 2.60 11.77 10.82
CA THR A 70 1.55 10.79 10.50
C THR A 70 0.34 11.44 9.83
N ASP A 71 0.14 12.76 9.97
CA ASP A 71 -0.88 13.48 9.20
C ASP A 71 -0.55 13.54 7.71
N LEU A 72 0.73 13.49 7.31
CA LEU A 72 1.13 13.36 5.91
C LEU A 72 0.52 12.10 5.29
N LEU A 73 0.70 10.95 5.94
CA LEU A 73 0.18 9.67 5.45
C LEU A 73 -1.35 9.69 5.34
N ARG A 74 -2.03 10.32 6.32
CA ARG A 74 -3.49 10.47 6.30
C ARG A 74 -3.95 11.34 5.14
N LEU A 75 -3.33 12.50 4.94
CA LEU A 75 -3.69 13.44 3.88
C LEU A 75 -3.38 12.86 2.49
N LEU A 76 -2.26 12.16 2.34
CA LEU A 76 -1.94 11.43 1.12
C LEU A 76 -2.98 10.33 0.86
N GLY A 77 -3.25 9.47 1.84
CA GLY A 77 -4.21 8.38 1.71
C GLY A 77 -5.63 8.85 1.35
N ARG A 78 -6.10 9.94 1.96
CA ARG A 78 -7.42 10.54 1.66
C ARG A 78 -7.56 10.94 0.20
N GLN A 79 -6.50 11.42 -0.44
CA GLN A 79 -6.52 11.76 -1.88
C GLN A 79 -6.73 10.54 -2.78
N PHE A 80 -6.53 9.31 -2.26
CA PHE A 80 -6.83 8.04 -2.93
C PHE A 80 -8.06 7.32 -2.35
N GLY A 81 -8.84 7.97 -1.48
CA GLY A 81 -10.05 7.41 -0.86
C GLY A 81 -9.78 6.48 0.34
N LEU A 82 -8.57 6.52 0.92
CA LEU A 82 -8.25 5.77 2.15
C LEU A 82 -8.75 6.50 3.38
N GLU A 83 -10.07 6.44 3.62
CA GLU A 83 -10.71 7.13 4.74
C GLU A 83 -10.87 6.24 5.99
N ARG A 84 -11.00 4.92 5.80
CA ARG A 84 -11.22 3.95 6.88
C ARG A 84 -9.94 3.21 7.22
N LEU A 85 -9.20 3.70 8.22
CA LEU A 85 -7.98 3.08 8.72
C LEU A 85 -8.29 1.80 9.52
N ASP A 86 -7.45 0.78 9.39
CA ASP A 86 -7.43 -0.36 10.31
C ASP A 86 -6.49 -0.04 11.48
N ALA A 87 -7.04 0.57 12.51
CA ALA A 87 -6.31 0.86 13.74
C ALA A 87 -6.10 -0.45 14.52
N ASN A 88 -4.99 -1.15 14.22
CA ASN A 88 -4.62 -2.33 14.98
C ASN A 88 -4.33 -1.96 16.45
N TRP A 89 -4.42 -2.94 17.35
CA TRP A 89 -4.31 -2.73 18.80
C TRP A 89 -3.01 -2.04 19.24
N LEU A 90 -1.93 -2.16 18.45
CA LEU A 90 -0.63 -1.60 18.79
C LEU A 90 -0.31 -0.29 18.07
N ALA A 91 -1.17 0.16 17.15
CA ALA A 91 -1.01 1.41 16.42
C ALA A 91 -0.96 2.63 17.34
N GLY A 92 -0.52 3.77 16.80
CA GLY A 92 -0.67 5.07 17.45
C GLY A 92 -2.14 5.43 17.68
N GLU A 93 -2.38 6.47 18.47
CA GLU A 93 -3.74 7.00 18.71
C GLU A 93 -4.43 7.46 17.40
N ASP A 94 -3.63 7.71 16.38
CA ASP A 94 -4.02 8.05 15.03
C ASP A 94 -4.32 6.82 14.13
N GLY A 95 -4.22 5.60 14.65
CA GLY A 95 -4.40 4.38 13.89
C GLY A 95 -3.27 4.08 12.91
N ILE A 96 -2.15 4.83 12.96
CA ILE A 96 -0.97 4.62 12.12
C ILE A 96 0.09 3.87 12.93
N SER A 97 0.72 2.88 12.30
CA SER A 97 1.77 2.08 12.93
C SER A 97 3.14 2.54 12.45
N SER A 98 4.03 2.90 13.37
CA SER A 98 5.43 3.17 13.04
C SER A 98 6.18 1.87 12.76
N ILE A 99 6.92 1.83 11.65
CA ILE A 99 7.83 0.72 11.33
C ILE A 99 9.15 0.96 12.05
N ARG A 100 9.36 0.30 13.19
CA ARG A 100 10.58 0.44 13.99
C ARG A 100 10.75 -0.72 14.95
N VAL A 101 11.97 -1.19 15.18
CA VAL A 101 12.23 -2.20 16.20
C VAL A 101 12.04 -1.60 17.61
N VAL A 102 11.31 -2.31 18.47
CA VAL A 102 11.10 -1.95 19.87
C VAL A 102 11.68 -3.06 20.76
N ASN A 103 12.48 -2.70 21.76
CA ASN A 103 13.21 -3.68 22.59
C ASN A 103 12.39 -4.20 23.78
N ASP A 104 11.40 -3.44 24.22
CA ASP A 104 10.65 -3.69 25.46
C ASP A 104 9.12 -3.69 25.27
N GLY A 105 8.44 -4.29 26.24
CA GLY A 105 6.98 -4.42 26.24
C GLY A 105 6.42 -5.44 25.24
N THR A 106 5.10 -5.51 25.14
CA THR A 106 4.38 -6.46 24.28
C THR A 106 4.59 -6.20 22.79
N ARG A 107 4.80 -4.93 22.40
CA ARG A 107 4.98 -4.53 20.99
C ARG A 107 6.10 -5.31 20.29
N LYS A 108 7.22 -5.59 20.97
CA LYS A 108 8.37 -6.31 20.41
C LYS A 108 8.09 -7.71 19.85
N LEU A 109 6.92 -8.27 20.15
CA LEU A 109 6.51 -9.59 19.69
C LEU A 109 5.73 -9.56 18.37
N TYR A 110 5.39 -8.37 17.86
CA TYR A 110 4.50 -8.19 16.71
C TYR A 110 5.16 -7.32 15.65
N ILE A 111 4.84 -7.58 14.38
CA ILE A 111 5.12 -6.64 13.29
C ILE A 111 4.28 -5.37 13.48
N PRO A 112 4.80 -4.18 13.11
CA PRO A 112 6.12 -3.92 12.52
C PRO A 112 7.23 -3.65 13.56
N TYR A 113 7.05 -4.07 14.82
CA TYR A 113 7.91 -3.71 15.95
C TYR A 113 9.04 -4.71 16.26
N THR A 114 9.23 -5.70 15.41
CA THR A 114 10.20 -6.79 15.55
C THR A 114 10.95 -7.00 14.24
N ASP A 115 12.21 -7.39 14.33
CA ASP A 115 13.06 -7.77 13.19
C ASP A 115 13.10 -9.29 12.96
N ARG A 116 12.30 -10.06 13.71
CA ARG A 116 12.18 -11.50 13.52
C ARG A 116 11.67 -11.80 12.11
N PRO A 117 12.19 -12.86 11.45
CA PRO A 117 11.75 -13.22 10.11
C PRO A 117 10.24 -13.47 10.03
N ILE A 118 9.60 -12.90 9.02
CA ILE A 118 8.22 -13.19 8.67
C ILE A 118 8.15 -13.85 7.29
N LYS A 119 7.19 -14.77 7.12
CA LYS A 119 6.91 -15.40 5.83
C LYS A 119 6.09 -14.46 4.94
N TRP A 120 5.94 -14.82 3.67
CA TRP A 120 5.00 -14.18 2.76
C TRP A 120 3.59 -14.09 3.37
N HIS A 121 3.01 -12.89 3.35
CA HIS A 121 1.68 -12.62 3.86
C HIS A 121 1.06 -11.44 3.09
N THR A 122 -0.24 -11.24 3.30
CA THR A 122 -0.97 -10.04 2.90
C THR A 122 -1.57 -9.43 4.15
N ASP A 123 -1.45 -8.13 4.36
CA ASP A 123 -1.94 -7.50 5.57
C ASP A 123 -3.44 -7.74 5.79
N GLY A 124 -3.78 -8.05 7.04
CA GLY A 124 -5.13 -8.43 7.42
C GLY A 124 -5.60 -9.79 6.91
N TYR A 125 -4.71 -10.72 6.51
CA TYR A 125 -5.11 -12.09 6.13
C TYR A 125 -5.86 -12.86 7.24
N TYR A 126 -5.74 -12.40 8.49
CA TYR A 126 -6.44 -12.91 9.66
C TYR A 126 -7.77 -12.19 9.94
N ASN A 127 -8.09 -11.13 9.21
CA ASN A 127 -9.33 -10.39 9.37
C ASN A 127 -10.50 -11.14 8.71
N PRO A 128 -11.73 -10.98 9.24
CA PRO A 128 -12.91 -11.49 8.55
C PRO A 128 -13.13 -10.75 7.21
N PRO A 129 -13.88 -11.32 6.25
CA PRO A 129 -14.10 -10.74 4.93
C PRO A 129 -14.61 -9.28 4.93
N GLU A 130 -15.42 -8.91 5.92
CA GLU A 130 -15.95 -7.56 6.13
C GLU A 130 -14.87 -6.53 6.55
N ARG A 131 -13.70 -6.98 7.00
CA ARG A 131 -12.56 -6.17 7.47
C ARG A 131 -11.29 -6.36 6.63
N GLN A 132 -11.45 -6.61 5.33
CA GLN A 132 -10.31 -6.68 4.42
C GLN A 132 -9.52 -5.38 4.36
N ILE A 133 -8.19 -5.52 4.37
CA ILE A 133 -7.26 -4.45 4.00
C ILE A 133 -7.24 -4.38 2.48
N ARG A 134 -7.61 -3.22 1.92
CA ARG A 134 -7.76 -3.03 0.47
C ARG A 134 -6.56 -2.31 -0.16
N ALA A 135 -5.82 -1.56 0.63
CA ALA A 135 -4.68 -0.77 0.22
C ALA A 135 -3.90 -0.32 1.46
N MET A 136 -2.67 0.11 1.24
CA MET A 136 -1.77 0.65 2.25
C MET A 136 -1.06 1.88 1.70
N VAL A 137 -0.69 2.78 2.60
CA VAL A 137 0.27 3.86 2.37
C VAL A 137 1.34 3.73 3.45
N LEU A 138 2.60 3.88 3.05
CA LEU A 138 3.79 3.66 3.85
C LEU A 138 4.69 4.89 3.77
#